data_AF-A0A9D1ZR91-F1
#
_entry.id   AF-A0A9D1ZR91-F1
#
_cell.length_a   1.000
_cell.length_b   1.000
_cell.length_c   1.000
_cell.angle_alpha   90.00
_cell.angle_beta   90.00
_cell.angle_gamma   90.00
#
_symmetry.space_group_name_H-M   'P 1'
#
loop_
_entity.id
_entity.type
_entity.pdbx_description
1 polymer ?
#
loop_
_entity_poly.entity_id
_entity_poly.type
_entity_poly.pdbx_seq_one_letter_code
_entity_poly.pdbx_strand_id
1 'polypeptide(L)'
;VTSQFEQHLRAVANYPLGSTDIKGEVALMKNFLGGTNDDIFGVYPQLMEDYPAAKVHYYGKAVKPGRKIGHINMTGPADELPALRQQATAAASLLTDGPSTP
;
A
#
# COMPACT_ATOMS: atom_id res chain seq x y z
N VAL A 1 4.30 16.14 3.63
CA VAL A 1 3.22 15.35 2.98
C VAL A 1 2.10 15.33 3.98
N THR A 2 0.97 15.98 3.73
CA THR A 2 -0.12 15.99 4.72
C THR A 2 -1.02 14.79 4.45
N SER A 3 -1.08 13.83 5.39
CA SER A 3 -2.04 12.72 5.31
C SER A 3 -3.33 13.06 6.05
N GLN A 4 -4.38 12.25 5.87
CA GLN A 4 -5.59 12.36 6.68
C GLN A 4 -5.31 12.23 8.20
N PHE A 5 -4.29 11.45 8.58
CA PHE A 5 -3.90 11.29 9.98
C PHE A 5 -3.27 12.56 10.55
N GLU A 6 -2.38 13.19 9.78
CA GLU A 6 -1.78 14.46 10.15
C GLU A 6 -2.82 15.59 10.17
N GLN A 7 -3.70 15.65 9.17
CA GLN A 7 -4.80 16.63 9.16
C GLN A 7 -5.71 16.48 10.36
N HIS A 8 -6.05 15.24 10.73
CA HIS A 8 -6.86 14.98 11.92
C HIS A 8 -6.17 15.51 13.19
N LEU A 9 -4.88 15.22 13.37
CA LEU A 9 -4.10 15.74 14.50
C LEU A 9 -4.05 17.27 14.53
N ARG A 10 -3.80 17.92 13.40
CA ARG A 10 -3.80 19.39 13.30
C ARG A 10 -5.16 19.96 13.65
N ALA A 11 -6.25 19.36 13.16
CA ALA A 11 -7.61 19.81 13.44
C ALA A 11 -7.95 19.70 14.93
N VAL A 12 -7.66 18.56 15.58
CA VAL A 12 -7.97 18.39 17.01
C VAL A 12 -7.06 19.22 17.93
N ALA A 13 -5.83 19.50 17.49
CA ALA A 13 -4.88 20.35 18.22
C ALA A 13 -5.03 21.86 17.92
N ASN A 14 -6.00 22.25 17.08
CA ASN A 14 -6.21 23.63 16.64
C ASN A 14 -4.96 24.27 15.99
N TYR A 15 -4.23 23.50 15.17
CA TYR A 15 -3.10 23.98 14.38
C TYR A 15 -3.53 24.30 12.94
N PRO A 16 -2.77 25.16 12.22
CA PRO A 16 -3.01 25.40 10.80
C PRO A 16 -3.03 24.09 10.00
N LEU A 17 -4.08 23.90 9.20
CA LEU A 17 -4.22 22.75 8.33
C LEU A 17 -3.09 22.72 7.28
N GLY A 18 -2.66 21.52 6.91
CA GLY A 18 -1.66 21.35 5.85
C GLY A 18 -2.29 21.41 4.45
N SER A 19 -1.46 21.59 3.42
CA SER A 19 -1.89 21.44 2.03
C SER A 19 -2.42 20.02 1.79
N THR A 20 -3.49 19.93 1.01
CA THR A 20 -4.13 18.67 0.57
C THR A 20 -3.81 18.36 -0.89
N ASP A 21 -2.81 19.02 -1.48
CA ASP A 21 -2.42 18.78 -2.87
C ASP A 21 -1.97 17.33 -3.03
N ILE A 22 -2.46 16.70 -4.10
CA ILE A 22 -2.09 15.33 -4.43
C ILE A 22 -0.63 15.27 -4.86
N LYS A 23 0.05 14.19 -4.49
CA LYS A 23 1.39 13.88 -5.00
C LYS A 23 1.26 13.07 -6.29
N GLY A 24 1.79 13.60 -7.38
CA GLY A 24 1.58 13.04 -8.73
C GLY A 24 0.22 13.45 -9.29
N GLU A 25 -0.17 12.87 -10.42
CA GLU A 25 -1.48 13.14 -11.02
C GLU A 25 -2.56 12.21 -10.45
N VAL A 26 -2.18 10.99 -10.11
CA VAL A 26 -3.04 10.01 -9.45
C VAL A 26 -2.34 9.34 -8.26
N ALA A 27 -3.15 8.97 -7.27
CA ALA A 27 -2.75 8.12 -6.15
C ALA A 27 -3.67 6.90 -6.11
N LEU A 28 -3.06 5.71 -6.01
CA LEU A 28 -3.76 4.44 -5.91
C LEU A 28 -3.44 3.79 -4.57
N MET A 29 -4.48 3.28 -3.91
CA MET A 29 -4.37 2.50 -2.69
C MET A 29 -5.01 1.13 -2.89
N LYS A 30 -4.27 0.07 -2.55
CA LYS A 30 -4.75 -1.32 -2.62
C LYS A 30 -4.58 -1.98 -1.26
N ASN A 31 -5.68 -2.47 -0.68
CA ASN A 31 -5.61 -3.34 0.49
C ASN A 31 -5.04 -4.70 0.11
N PHE A 32 -4.23 -5.29 0.99
CA PHE A 32 -3.91 -6.70 0.94
C PHE A 32 -4.48 -7.40 2.18
N LEU A 33 -4.97 -8.62 1.96
CA LEU A 33 -5.63 -9.43 2.98
C LEU A 33 -4.66 -10.52 3.45
N GLY A 34 -4.93 -11.11 4.61
CA GLY A 34 -4.27 -12.36 4.95
C GLY A 34 -4.76 -13.46 4.01
N GLY A 35 -3.82 -14.25 3.51
CA GLY A 35 -4.06 -15.40 2.64
C GLY A 35 -3.25 -16.60 3.13
N THR A 36 -2.55 -17.25 2.21
CA THR A 36 -1.70 -18.41 2.48
C THR A 36 -0.28 -18.05 2.89
N ASN A 37 0.15 -16.79 2.69
CA ASN A 37 1.48 -16.36 3.09
C ASN A 37 1.54 -15.93 4.55
N ASP A 38 2.11 -16.79 5.40
CA ASP A 38 2.36 -16.47 6.80
C ASP A 38 3.69 -15.71 7.03
N ASP A 39 4.63 -15.74 6.07
CA ASP A 39 5.89 -14.98 6.12
C ASP A 39 5.81 -13.73 5.23
N ILE A 40 5.12 -12.72 5.75
CA ILE A 40 4.96 -11.44 5.07
C ILE A 40 6.31 -10.76 4.79
N PHE A 41 7.31 -10.90 5.67
CA PHE A 41 8.59 -10.22 5.49
C PHE A 41 9.52 -10.96 4.52
N GLY A 42 9.40 -12.28 4.41
CA GLY A 42 10.18 -13.08 3.46
C GLY A 42 10.01 -12.64 2.00
N VAL A 43 8.86 -12.09 1.63
CA VAL A 43 8.58 -11.61 0.25
C VAL A 43 8.96 -10.14 0.00
N TYR A 44 9.41 -9.40 1.02
CA TYR A 44 9.72 -7.97 0.87
C TYR A 44 10.85 -7.69 -0.13
N PRO A 45 11.98 -8.43 -0.15
CA PRO A 45 13.05 -8.19 -1.12
C PRO A 45 12.54 -8.30 -2.55
N GLN A 46 11.83 -9.39 -2.88
CA GLN A 46 11.22 -9.59 -4.19
C GLN A 46 10.20 -8.49 -4.50
N LEU A 47 9.31 -8.15 -3.56
CA LEU A 47 8.30 -7.11 -3.78
C LEU A 47 8.95 -5.74 -4.10
N MET A 48 10.05 -5.41 -3.42
CA MET A 48 10.77 -4.15 -3.64
C MET A 48 11.53 -4.14 -4.98
N GLU A 49 12.01 -5.29 -5.42
CA GLU A 49 12.64 -5.46 -6.73
C GLU A 49 11.62 -5.37 -7.87
N ASP A 50 10.53 -6.14 -7.78
CA ASP A 50 9.48 -6.22 -8.81
C ASP A 50 8.64 -4.93 -8.87
N TYR A 51 8.40 -4.29 -7.72
CA TYR A 51 7.50 -3.13 -7.59
C TYR A 51 8.13 -1.98 -6.77
N PRO A 52 9.21 -1.34 -7.25
CA PRO A 52 9.95 -0.32 -6.48
C PRO A 52 9.14 0.94 -6.14
N ALA A 53 8.05 1.19 -6.89
CA ALA A 53 7.11 2.29 -6.60
C ALA A 53 6.15 1.98 -5.44
N ALA A 54 6.01 0.72 -5.03
CA ALA A 54 5.10 0.30 -3.96
C ALA A 54 5.54 0.86 -2.61
N LYS A 55 4.63 1.56 -1.92
CA LYS A 55 4.78 1.92 -0.50
C LYS A 55 3.89 1.02 0.33
N VAL A 56 4.50 -0.01 0.93
CA VAL A 56 3.79 -1.01 1.73
C VAL A 56 3.60 -0.50 3.17
N HIS A 57 2.36 -0.59 3.65
CA HIS A 57 1.95 -0.27 5.01
C HIS A 57 1.33 -1.52 5.65
N TYR A 58 2.16 -2.33 6.28
CA TYR A 58 1.74 -3.50 7.04
C TYR A 58 1.33 -3.10 8.47
N TYR A 59 0.23 -3.66 8.96
CA TYR A 59 -0.34 -3.28 10.26
C TYR A 59 0.17 -4.11 11.44
N GLY A 60 1.12 -5.04 11.23
CA GLY A 60 1.59 -5.94 12.29
C GLY A 60 0.51 -6.92 12.79
N LYS A 61 -0.54 -7.16 11.99
CA LYS A 61 -1.64 -8.07 12.34
C LYS A 61 -1.28 -9.49 11.93
N ALA A 62 -1.58 -10.45 12.79
CA ALA A 62 -1.52 -11.88 12.45
C ALA A 62 -2.30 -12.17 11.16
N VAL A 63 -1.67 -12.95 10.27
CA VAL A 63 -2.23 -13.42 9.00
C VAL A 63 -3.41 -14.34 9.30
N LYS A 64 -4.56 -13.97 8.75
CA LYS A 64 -5.80 -14.75 8.82
C LYS A 64 -6.52 -14.58 7.49
N PRO A 65 -7.00 -15.65 6.84
CA PRO A 65 -7.73 -15.57 5.59
C PRO A 65 -8.83 -14.50 5.59
N GLY A 66 -8.80 -13.60 4.61
CA GLY A 66 -9.79 -12.52 4.45
C GLY A 66 -9.62 -11.32 5.39
N ARG A 67 -8.70 -11.36 6.36
CA ARG A 67 -8.45 -10.24 7.28
C ARG A 67 -7.63 -9.16 6.58
N LYS A 68 -8.07 -7.90 6.65
CA LYS A 68 -7.24 -6.77 6.20
C LYS A 68 -6.02 -6.59 7.10
N ILE A 69 -4.83 -6.89 6.56
CA ILE A 69 -3.56 -6.86 7.29
C ILE A 69 -2.62 -5.72 6.85
N GLY A 70 -2.92 -5.04 5.74
CA GLY A 70 -2.22 -3.82 5.34
C GLY A 70 -2.78 -3.19 4.07
N HIS A 71 -2.02 -2.25 3.53
CA HIS A 71 -2.29 -1.64 2.22
C HIS A 71 -1.00 -1.21 1.51
N ILE A 72 -1.09 -1.01 0.20
CA ILE A 72 -0.03 -0.49 -0.67
C ILE A 72 -0.51 0.84 -1.22
N ASN A 73 0.35 1.85 -1.21
CA ASN A 73 0.15 3.11 -1.94
C ASN A 73 1.12 3.18 -3.13
N MET A 74 0.64 3.69 -4.26
CA MET A 74 1.42 4.04 -5.43
C MET A 74 0.94 5.37 -6.00
N THR A 75 1.83 6.11 -6.66
CA THR A 75 1.53 7.40 -7.32
C THR A 75 2.15 7.43 -8.69
N GLY A 76 1.51 8.10 -9.65
CA GLY A 76 2.07 8.25 -10.99
C GLY A 76 1.24 9.16 -11.90
N PRO A 77 1.56 9.17 -13.20
CA PRO A 77 0.78 9.84 -14.25
C PRO A 77 -0.64 9.29 -14.37
N ALA A 78 -1.59 10.12 -14.80
CA ALA A 78 -2.99 9.70 -14.92
C ALA A 78 -3.23 8.67 -16.03
N ASP A 79 -2.47 8.73 -17.12
CA ASP A 79 -2.53 7.80 -18.24
C ASP A 79 -1.97 6.40 -17.89
N GLU A 80 -1.11 6.31 -16.87
CA GLU A 80 -0.58 5.03 -16.36
C GLU A 80 -1.49 4.36 -15.31
N LEU A 81 -2.64 4.94 -14.95
CA LEU A 81 -3.53 4.41 -13.92
C LEU A 81 -3.88 2.90 -14.10
N PRO A 82 -4.16 2.39 -15.31
CA PRO A 82 -4.39 0.95 -15.51
C PRO A 82 -3.17 0.09 -15.14
N ALA A 83 -1.97 0.52 -15.52
CA ALA A 83 -0.72 -0.18 -15.20
C ALA A 83 -0.42 -0.16 -13.69
N LEU A 84 -0.60 1.00 -13.04
CA LEU A 84 -0.48 1.13 -11.59
C LEU A 84 -1.43 0.19 -10.85
N ARG A 85 -2.67 0.06 -11.33
CA ARG A 85 -3.67 -0.86 -10.74
C ARG A 85 -3.25 -2.32 -10.88
N GLN A 86 -2.67 -2.70 -12.01
CA GLN A 86 -2.14 -4.04 -12.24
C GLN A 86 -0.98 -4.34 -11.30
N GLN A 87 0.02 -3.45 -11.24
CA GLN A 87 1.18 -3.57 -10.35
C GLN A 87 0.77 -3.67 -8.88
N ALA A 88 -0.10 -2.77 -8.41
CA ALA A 88 -0.57 -2.81 -7.02
C ALA A 88 -1.35 -4.08 -6.69
N THR A 89 -2.09 -4.64 -7.67
CA THR A 89 -2.80 -5.90 -7.48
C THR A 89 -1.82 -7.07 -7.40
N ALA A 90 -0.81 -7.13 -8.29
CA ALA A 90 0.19 -8.17 -8.26
C ALA A 90 1.05 -8.13 -6.98
N ALA A 91 1.48 -6.94 -6.55
CA ALA A 91 2.17 -6.73 -5.29
C ALA A 91 1.32 -7.15 -4.07
N ALA A 92 0.02 -6.83 -4.08
CA ALA A 92 -0.91 -7.26 -3.02
C ALA A 92 -1.10 -8.78 -3.01
N SER A 93 -1.15 -9.43 -4.18
CA SER A 93 -1.21 -10.89 -4.30
C SER A 93 0.07 -11.55 -3.79
N LEU A 94 1.26 -11.04 -4.12
CA LEU A 94 2.52 -11.55 -3.57
C LEU A 94 2.54 -11.51 -2.04
N LEU A 95 2.01 -10.44 -1.43
CA LEU A 95 1.86 -10.35 0.03
C LEU A 95 0.82 -11.31 0.60
N THR A 96 -0.26 -11.58 -0.14
CA THR A 96 -1.39 -12.41 0.32
C THR A 96 -1.09 -13.91 0.18
N ASP A 97 -0.52 -14.29 -0.96
CA ASP A 97 -0.41 -15.68 -1.41
C ASP A 97 1.02 -16.22 -1.32
N GLY A 98 2.02 -15.32 -1.30
CA GLY A 98 3.44 -15.67 -1.29
C GLY A 98 4.01 -15.75 -2.71
N PRO A 99 5.29 -16.12 -2.86
CA PRO A 99 5.85 -16.37 -4.19
C PRO A 99 5.15 -17.60 -4.78
N SER A 100 4.90 -17.58 -6.09
CA SER A 100 4.46 -18.79 -6.80
C SER A 100 5.53 -19.86 -6.61
N THR A 101 5.20 -20.95 -5.91
CA THR A 101 6.08 -22.12 -5.81
C THR A 101 6.39 -22.59 -7.24
N PRO A 102 7.66 -22.77 -7.62
CA PRO A 102 8.00 -23.40 -8.89
C PRO A 102 7.48 -24.84 -8.98
#